data_AF-A0A747KB67-F1
#
_entry.id   AF-A0A747KB67-F1
#
_cell.length_a   1.000
_cell.length_b   1.000
_cell.length_c   1.000
_cell.angle_alpha   90.00
_cell.angle_beta   90.00
_cell.angle_gamma   90.00
#
_symmetry.space_group_name_H-M   'P 1'
#
loop_
_entity.id
_entity.type
_entity.pdbx_description
1 polymer ?
#
loop_
_entity_poly.entity_id
_entity_poly.type
_entity_poly.pdbx_seq_one_letter_code
_entity_poly.pdbx_strand_id
1 'polypeptide(L)'
;MIPFGKVESLAACRMNEQQIADVLDINLPELKTDSAQLMRYREAIRKGRAKGEAELRSVLYKRAKSGDRSAYTELMRREKEGG
;
A
#
# COMPACT_ATOMS: atom_id res chain seq x y z
N MET A 1 7.94 12.06 16.15
CA MET A 1 8.52 10.83 15.55
C MET A 1 7.52 10.29 14.54
N ILE A 2 7.94 9.95 13.32
CA ILE A 2 7.02 9.46 12.27
C ILE A 2 6.41 8.12 12.70
N PRO A 3 5.08 7.96 12.73
CA PRO A 3 4.43 6.72 13.13
C PRO A 3 4.41 5.72 11.96
N PHE A 4 5.56 5.09 11.67
CA PHE A 4 5.74 4.21 10.50
C PHE A 4 4.71 3.07 10.40
N GLY A 5 4.22 2.54 11.54
CA GLY A 5 3.14 1.55 11.53
C GLY A 5 1.84 2.10 10.91
N LYS A 6 1.47 3.34 11.22
CA LYS A 6 0.31 4.00 10.60
C LYS A 6 0.55 4.33 9.13
N VAL A 7 1.77 4.72 8.77
CA VAL A 7 2.17 4.95 7.36
C VAL A 7 1.94 3.68 6.54
N GLU A 8 2.39 2.53 7.04
CA GLU A 8 2.18 1.23 6.39
C GLU A 8 0.68 0.91 6.25
N SER A 9 -0.12 1.08 7.31
CA SER A 9 -1.58 0.81 7.26
C SER A 9 -2.31 1.70 6.25
N LEU A 10 -1.99 2.99 6.20
CA LEU A 10 -2.62 3.92 5.24
C LEU A 10 -2.16 3.63 3.80
N ALA A 11 -0.90 3.27 3.62
CA ALA A 11 -0.37 2.85 2.32
C ALA A 11 -0.99 1.52 1.83
N ALA A 12 -1.31 0.59 2.74
CA ALA A 12 -2.06 -0.63 2.41
C ALA A 12 -3.45 -0.32 1.85
N CYS A 13 -4.08 0.75 2.33
CA CYS A 13 -5.34 1.30 1.80
C CYS A 13 -5.17 2.15 0.52
N ARG A 14 -4.03 2.04 -0.19
CA ARG A 14 -3.74 2.75 -1.45
C ARG A 14 -3.59 4.27 -1.36
N MET A 15 -3.43 4.82 -0.16
CA MET A 15 -3.13 6.25 -0.03
C MET A 15 -1.75 6.58 -0.63
N ASN A 16 -1.64 7.77 -1.23
CA ASN A 16 -0.39 8.28 -1.78
C ASN A 16 0.47 8.99 -0.71
N GLU A 17 1.73 9.30 -1.05
CA GLU A 17 2.70 9.89 -0.12
C GLU A 17 2.19 11.18 0.55
N GLN A 18 1.50 12.04 -0.20
CA GLN A 18 0.95 13.30 0.28
C GLN A 18 -0.27 13.06 1.17
N GLN A 19 -1.22 12.23 0.76
CA GLN A 19 -2.41 11.89 1.55
C GLN A 19 -2.05 11.28 2.91
N ILE A 20 -1.02 10.45 2.97
CA ILE A 20 -0.53 9.88 4.22
C ILE A 20 0.11 10.97 5.09
N ALA A 21 0.86 11.89 4.48
CA ALA A 21 1.47 12.99 5.20
C ALA A 21 0.39 13.91 5.80
N ASP A 22 -0.64 14.24 5.03
CA ASP A 22 -1.77 15.08 5.46
C ASP A 22 -2.55 14.43 6.62
N VAL A 23 -2.84 13.12 6.54
CA VAL A 23 -3.55 12.40 7.62
C VAL A 23 -2.74 12.33 8.92
N LEU A 24 -1.41 12.29 8.81
CA LEU A 24 -0.52 12.16 9.94
C LEU A 24 0.06 13.50 10.41
N ASP A 25 -0.39 14.61 9.83
CA ASP A 25 0.11 15.96 10.09
C ASP A 25 1.65 16.05 9.94
N ILE A 26 2.17 15.44 8.88
CA ILE A 26 3.59 15.44 8.54
C ILE A 26 3.86 16.52 7.51
N ASN A 27 4.76 17.45 7.84
CA ASN A 27 5.27 18.43 6.88
C ASN A 27 6.19 17.76 5.85
N LEU A 28 5.65 17.33 4.72
CA LEU A 28 6.40 16.62 3.69
C LEU A 28 7.54 17.46 3.07
N PRO A 29 7.39 18.79 2.82
CA PRO A 29 8.51 19.67 2.46
C PRO A 29 9.67 19.61 3.44
N GLU A 30 9.40 19.68 4.74
CA GLU A 30 10.42 19.57 5.79
C GLU A 30 11.02 18.15 5.85
N LEU A 31 10.21 17.11 5.72
CA LEU A 31 10.70 15.73 5.66
C LEU A 31 11.67 15.50 4.49
N LYS A 32 11.50 16.21 3.38
CA LYS A 32 12.42 16.12 2.23
C LYS A 32 13.82 16.67 2.52
N THR A 33 13.99 17.50 3.54
CA THR A 33 15.33 17.99 3.94
C THR A 33 16.12 16.95 4.73
N ASP A 34 15.45 15.93 5.31
CA ASP A 34 16.08 14.79 5.96
C ASP A 34 15.97 13.54 5.06
N SER A 35 17.04 13.27 4.30
CA SER A 35 17.07 12.16 3.35
C SER A 35 16.90 10.78 4.00
N ALA A 36 17.38 10.61 5.24
CA ALA A 36 17.29 9.34 5.97
C ALA A 36 15.85 9.09 6.43
N GLN A 37 15.18 10.11 6.97
CA GLN A 37 13.77 10.00 7.36
C GLN A 37 12.85 9.86 6.14
N LEU A 38 13.12 10.59 5.06
CA LEU A 38 12.38 10.44 3.80
C LEU A 38 12.50 9.01 3.25
N MET A 39 13.71 8.43 3.27
CA MET A 39 13.93 7.06 2.82
C MET A 39 13.11 6.06 3.66
N ARG A 40 13.13 6.18 4.99
CA ARG A 40 12.35 5.32 5.89
C ARG A 40 10.84 5.48 5.68
N TYR A 41 10.38 6.71 5.46
CA TYR A 41 8.98 7.00 5.16
C TYR A 41 8.53 6.32 3.87
N ARG A 42 9.31 6.46 2.79
CA ARG A 42 9.03 5.80 1.51
C ARG A 42 9.14 4.28 1.58
N GLU A 43 10.06 3.76 2.38
CA GLU A 43 10.16 2.32 2.65
C GLU A 43 8.89 1.80 3.34
N ALA A 44 8.39 2.48 4.36
CA ALA A 44 7.12 2.15 5.01
C ALA A 44 5.96 2.20 3.99
N ILE A 45 5.89 3.19 3.11
CA ILE A 45 4.88 3.23 2.04
C ILE A 45 4.97 2.00 1.13
N ARG A 46 6.19 1.62 0.69
CA ARG A 46 6.38 0.42 -0.15
C ARG A 46 5.94 -0.86 0.56
N LYS A 47 6.31 -1.03 1.84
CA LYS A 47 5.90 -2.17 2.67
C LYS A 47 4.38 -2.23 2.83
N GLY A 48 3.74 -1.11 3.15
CA GLY A 48 2.28 -1.02 3.27
C GLY A 48 1.57 -1.41 1.99
N ARG A 49 2.02 -0.90 0.83
CA ARG A 49 1.45 -1.24 -0.48
C ARG A 49 1.55 -2.74 -0.79
N ALA A 50 2.70 -3.34 -0.50
CA ALA A 50 2.89 -4.78 -0.68
C ALA A 50 1.97 -5.60 0.21
N LYS A 51 1.79 -5.21 1.48
CA LYS A 51 0.86 -5.84 2.42
C LYS A 51 -0.58 -5.75 1.93
N GLY A 52 -1.04 -4.55 1.56
CA GLY A 52 -2.40 -4.35 1.06
C GLY A 52 -2.68 -5.13 -0.23
N GLU A 53 -1.71 -5.21 -1.16
CA GLU A 53 -1.83 -6.07 -2.35
C GLU A 53 -1.95 -7.55 -1.98
N ALA A 54 -1.12 -8.04 -1.04
CA ALA A 54 -1.17 -9.44 -0.60
C ALA A 54 -2.52 -9.79 0.06
N GLU A 55 -3.05 -8.90 0.89
CA GLU A 55 -4.37 -9.06 1.52
C GLU A 55 -5.50 -9.08 0.49
N LEU A 56 -5.52 -8.12 -0.44
CA LEU A 56 -6.50 -8.09 -1.54
C LEU A 56 -6.44 -9.36 -2.39
N ARG A 57 -5.23 -9.81 -2.73
CA ARG A 57 -5.02 -11.03 -3.50
C ARG A 57 -5.52 -12.27 -2.76
N SER A 58 -5.28 -12.36 -1.46
CA SER A 58 -5.79 -13.45 -0.61
C SER A 58 -7.33 -13.49 -0.62
N VAL A 59 -7.99 -12.34 -0.49
CA VAL A 59 -9.46 -12.24 -0.52
C VAL A 59 -10.01 -12.62 -1.90
N LEU A 60 -9.43 -12.09 -2.97
CA LEU A 60 -9.83 -12.43 -4.34
C LEU A 60 -9.68 -13.94 -4.60
N TYR A 61 -8.57 -14.55 -4.17
CA TYR A 61 -8.34 -15.97 -4.35
C TYR A 61 -9.36 -16.84 -3.62
N LYS A 62 -9.72 -16.47 -2.38
CA LYS A 62 -10.79 -17.16 -1.63
C LYS A 62 -12.13 -17.07 -2.36
N ARG A 63 -12.50 -15.89 -2.87
CA ARG A 63 -13.74 -15.68 -3.63
C ARG A 63 -13.74 -16.45 -4.95
N ALA A 64 -12.64 -16.44 -5.69
CA ALA A 64 -12.51 -17.20 -6.93
C ALA A 64 -12.69 -18.70 -6.67
N LYS A 65 -12.10 -19.24 -5.59
CA LYS A 65 -12.29 -20.63 -5.17
C LYS A 65 -13.74 -20.97 -4.80
N SER A 66 -14.52 -20.00 -4.32
CA SER A 66 -15.95 -20.17 -4.05
C SER A 66 -16.84 -19.99 -5.28
N GLY A 67 -16.27 -19.87 -6.48
CA GLY A 67 -17.02 -19.76 -7.74
C GLY A 67 -17.32 -18.32 -8.20
N ASP A 68 -16.74 -17.30 -7.55
CA ASP A 68 -16.87 -15.92 -8.01
C ASP A 68 -16.03 -15.67 -9.27
N ARG A 69 -16.71 -15.69 -10.43
CA ARG A 69 -16.09 -15.47 -11.74
C ARG A 69 -15.42 -14.09 -11.84
N SER A 70 -16.01 -13.05 -11.26
CA SER A 70 -15.44 -11.70 -11.32
C SER A 70 -14.12 -11.63 -10.54
N ALA A 71 -14.05 -12.29 -9.37
CA ALA A 71 -12.81 -12.40 -8.61
C ALA A 71 -11.72 -13.18 -9.38
N TYR A 72 -12.09 -14.26 -10.07
CA TYR A 72 -11.16 -15.01 -10.93
C TYR A 72 -10.62 -14.16 -12.08
N THR A 73 -11.50 -13.47 -12.82
CA THR A 73 -11.07 -12.59 -13.91
C THR A 73 -10.13 -11.48 -13.44
N GLU A 74 -10.41 -10.88 -12.28
CA GLU A 74 -9.55 -9.84 -11.72
C GLU A 74 -8.17 -10.39 -11.28
N LEU A 75 -8.09 -11.60 -10.73
CA LEU A 75 -6.80 -12.26 -10.45
C LEU A 75 -5.97 -12.47 -11.72
N MET A 76 -6.58 -13.05 -12.76
CA MET A 76 -5.89 -13.31 -14.02
C MET A 76 -5.45 -12.03 -14.73
N ARG A 77 -6.23 -10.95 -14.62
CA ARG A 77 -5.83 -9.62 -15.13
C ARG A 77 -4.58 -9.11 -14.42
N ARG A 78 -4.56 -9.18 -13.08
CA ARG A 78 -3.43 -8.72 -12.26
C ARG A 78 -2.15 -9.52 -12.47
N GLU A 79 -2.25 -10.83 -12.71
CA GLU A 79 -1.07 -11.65 -13.02
C GLU A 79 -0.40 -11.23 -14.34
N LYS A 80 -1.20 -10.84 -15.35
CA LYS A 80 -0.67 -10.34 -16.63
C LYS A 80 -0.02 -8.95 -16.53
N GLU A 81 -0.44 -8.13 -15.58
CA GLU A 81 0.09 -6.78 -15.36
C GLU A 81 1.33 -6.77 -14.45
N GLY A 82 1.53 -7.85 -13.68
CA GLY A 82 2.62 -7.97 -12.71
C GLY A 82 3.79 -8.87 -13.13
N GLY A 83 3.71 -9.51 -14.30
CA GLY A 83 4.81 -10.26 -14.93
C GLY A 83 5.46 -9.44 -16.04
#